data_AF-A0A2D9K7G3-F1
#
_entry.id   AF-A0A2D9K7G3-F1
#
_cell.length_a   1.000
_cell.length_b   1.000
_cell.length_c   1.000
_cell.angle_alpha   90.00
_cell.angle_beta   90.00
_cell.angle_gamma   90.00
#
_symmetry.space_group_name_H-M   'P 1'
#
loop_
_entity.id
_entity.type
_entity.pdbx_description
1 polymer ?
#
loop_
_entity_poly.entity_id
_entity_poly.type
_entity_poly.pdbx_seq_one_letter_code
_entity_poly.pdbx_strand_id
1 'polypeptide(L)' 'MAPTPLIAGNWKMNGLLKELGELQTLAEAAGAGLNQGRDILICPPATMLSASFGILGHHVAVGGQDC' A
#
# COMPACT_ATOMS: atom_id res chain seq x y z
N MET A 1 5.63 4.40 25.65
CA MET A 1 5.45 4.98 24.30
C MET A 1 4.16 4.42 23.74
N ALA A 2 3.29 5.24 23.18
CA ALA A 2 2.08 4.73 22.53
C ALA A 2 2.46 4.08 21.18
N PRO A 3 1.81 2.96 20.80
CA PRO A 3 2.06 2.34 19.50
C PRO A 3 1.59 3.26 18.36
N THR A 4 2.33 3.26 17.25
CA THR A 4 1.92 3.94 16.02
C THR A 4 0.71 3.21 15.43
N PRO A 5 -0.41 3.90 15.12
CA PRO A 5 -1.54 3.30 14.44
C PRO A 5 -1.14 2.79 13.04
N LEU A 6 -1.60 1.58 12.69
CA LEU A 6 -1.40 0.98 11.38
C LEU A 6 -2.74 0.88 10.64
N ILE A 7 -2.77 1.35 9.40
CA ILE A 7 -3.89 1.18 8.47
C ILE A 7 -3.47 0.18 7.39
N ALA A 8 -4.09 -1.00 7.40
CA ALA A 8 -3.77 -2.07 6.45
C ALA A 8 -4.93 -2.29 5.46
N GLY A 9 -4.66 -2.15 4.16
CA GLY A 9 -5.57 -2.47 3.08
C GLY A 9 -5.31 -3.87 2.51
N ASN A 10 -6.05 -4.87 2.98
CA ASN A 10 -6.02 -6.21 2.39
C ASN A 10 -7.02 -6.29 1.23
N TRP A 11 -6.52 -6.37 0.00
CA TRP A 11 -7.35 -6.37 -1.21
C TRP A 11 -8.01 -7.73 -1.47
N LYS A 12 -7.58 -8.78 -0.76
CA LYS A 12 -7.99 -10.16 -1.03
C LYS A 12 -7.72 -10.49 -2.51
N MET A 13 -8.54 -11.34 -3.12
CA MET A 13 -8.47 -11.66 -4.55
C MET A 13 -9.21 -10.62 -5.42
N ASN A 14 -8.90 -9.33 -5.24
CA ASN A 14 -9.47 -8.25 -6.06
C ASN A 14 -8.37 -7.35 -6.63
N GLY A 15 -8.60 -6.87 -7.84
CA GLY A 15 -7.72 -5.95 -8.54
C GLY A 15 -7.24 -6.48 -9.90
N LEU A 16 -7.07 -5.56 -10.84
CA LEU A 16 -6.43 -5.76 -12.13
C LEU A 16 -5.25 -4.78 -12.27
N LEU A 17 -4.24 -5.11 -13.09
CA LEU A 17 -3.09 -4.23 -13.30
C LEU A 17 -3.49 -2.83 -13.81
N LYS A 18 -4.60 -2.72 -14.57
CA LYS A 18 -5.15 -1.44 -15.04
C LYS A 18 -5.63 -0.51 -13.91
N GLU A 19 -5.89 -1.05 -12.72
CA GLU A 19 -6.40 -0.32 -11.55
C GLU A 19 -5.26 0.17 -10.64
N LEU A 20 -4.00 -0.14 -10.98
CA LEU A 20 -2.82 0.29 -10.21
C LEU A 20 -2.64 1.83 -10.16
N GLY A 21 -3.35 2.60 -10.99
CA GLY A 21 -3.39 4.06 -10.89
C GLY A 21 -3.85 4.56 -9.52
N GLU A 22 -4.69 3.79 -8.79
CA GLU A 22 -5.08 4.12 -7.42
C GLU A 22 -3.89 4.12 -6.45
N LEU A 23 -2.91 3.23 -6.67
CA LEU A 23 -1.69 3.19 -5.84
C LEU A 23 -0.80 4.41 -6.08
N GLN A 24 -0.81 4.98 -7.29
CA GLN A 24 -0.04 6.18 -7.58
C GLN A 24 -0.62 7.38 -6.82
N THR A 25 -1.94 7.55 -6.85
CA THR A 25 -2.64 8.57 -6.04
C THR A 25 -2.33 8.41 -4.55
N LEU A 26 -2.31 7.18 -4.05
CA LEU A 26 -1.97 6.90 -2.65
C LEU A 26 -0.51 7.26 -2.33
N ALA A 27 0.44 6.90 -3.21
CA ALA A 27 1.86 7.21 -3.03
C ALA A 27 2.11 8.71 -2.96
N GLU A 28 1.50 9.48 -3.87
CA GLU A 28 1.59 10.94 -3.91
C GLU A 28 1.01 11.58 -2.64
N ALA A 29 -0.18 11.14 -2.21
CA ALA A 29 -0.79 11.65 -0.99
C ALA A 29 0.05 11.31 0.27
N ALA A 30 0.60 10.10 0.34
CA ALA A 30 1.51 9.70 1.41
C ALA A 30 2.81 10.52 1.40
N GLY A 31 3.39 10.78 0.22
CA GLY A 31 4.54 11.67 0.05
C GLY A 31 4.25 13.12 0.46
N ALA A 32 3.01 13.57 0.31
CA ALA A 32 2.54 14.88 0.80
C ALA A 32 2.18 14.90 2.30
N GLY A 33 2.36 13.78 3.02
CA GLY A 33 2.17 13.71 4.48
C GLY A 33 0.80 13.21 4.95
N LEU A 34 -0.01 12.59 4.08
CA LEU A 34 -1.30 11.98 4.48
C LEU A 34 -1.15 11.00 5.66
N ASN A 35 -0.04 10.26 5.68
CA ASN A 35 0.27 9.24 6.69
C ASN A 35 0.99 9.81 7.93
N GLN A 36 1.04 11.13 8.15
CA GLN A 36 1.70 11.68 9.33
C GLN A 36 1.16 11.08 10.63
N GLY A 37 2.04 10.41 11.38
CA GLY A 37 1.72 9.74 12.64
C GLY A 37 1.00 8.39 12.50
N ARG A 38 0.93 7.80 11.30
CA ARG A 38 0.38 6.46 11.06
C ARG A 38 1.25 5.68 10.06
N ASP A 39 1.28 4.37 10.21
CA ASP A 39 1.81 3.48 9.19
C ASP A 39 0.70 3.06 8.21
N ILE A 40 1.05 2.91 6.93
CA ILE A 40 0.14 2.39 5.90
C ILE A 40 0.76 1.16 5.25
N LEU A 41 -0.04 0.11 5.11
CA LEU A 41 0.31 -1.15 4.45
C LEU A 41 -0.75 -1.52 3.42
N ILE A 42 -0.34 -1.94 2.22
CA ILE A 42 -1.22 -2.53 1.21
C ILE A 42 -0.81 -3.99 0.96
N CYS A 43 -1.79 -4.89 0.99
CA CYS A 43 -1.60 -6.30 0.64
C CYS A 43 -2.43 -6.65 -0.61
N PRO A 44 -1.86 -6.49 -1.82
CA PRO A 44 -2.53 -6.83 -3.08
C PRO A 44 -2.48 -8.34 -3.38
N PRO A 45 -3.24 -8.86 -4.37
CA PRO A 45 -3.03 -10.21 -4.88
C PRO A 45 -1.56 -10.44 -5.25
N ALA A 46 -1.06 -11.67 -5.06
CA ALA A 46 0.37 -12.00 -5.22
C ALA A 46 0.95 -11.59 -6.60
N THR A 47 0.14 -11.70 -7.66
CA THR A 47 0.51 -11.33 -9.03
C THR A 47 0.77 -9.84 -9.22
N MET A 48 0.33 -8.99 -8.29
CA MET A 48 0.47 -7.54 -8.36
C MET A 48 1.57 -6.99 -7.43
N LEU A 49 2.16 -7.82 -6.55
CA LEU A 49 3.11 -7.39 -5.51
C LEU A 49 4.26 -6.53 -6.05
N SER A 50 4.96 -7.01 -7.07
CA SER A 50 6.12 -6.28 -7.63
C SER A 50 5.72 -4.94 -8.25
N ALA A 51 4.58 -4.89 -8.92
CA ALA A 51 4.09 -3.65 -9.54
C ALA A 51 3.62 -2.65 -8.47
N SER A 52 2.89 -3.12 -7.46
CA SER A 52 2.46 -2.32 -6.32
C SER A 52 3.65 -1.72 -5.56
N PHE A 53 4.70 -2.51 -5.31
CA PHE A 53 5.91 -2.02 -4.65
C PHE A 53 6.62 -0.94 -5.49
N GLY A 54 6.74 -1.16 -6.80
CA GLY A 54 7.36 -0.19 -7.70
C GLY A 54 6.65 1.17 -7.73
N ILE A 55 5.32 1.20 -7.53
CA ILE A 55 4.52 2.42 -7.51
C ILE A 55 4.53 3.11 -6.15
N LEU A 56 4.33 2.35 -5.07
CA LEU A 56 4.21 2.89 -3.71
C LEU A 56 5.56 3.34 -3.11
N GLY A 57 6.66 2.75 -3.58
CA GLY A 57 8.01 3.08 -3.14
C GLY A 57 8.17 2.96 -1.62
N HIS A 58 8.76 3.98 -1.01
CA HIS A 58 9.02 4.01 0.44
C HIS A 58 7.94 4.72 1.26
N HIS A 59 6.87 5.22 0.61
CA HIS A 59 5.83 5.99 1.30
C HIS A 59 4.76 5.11 1.95
N VAL A 60 4.57 3.89 1.43
CA VAL A 60 3.57 2.91 1.88
C VAL A 60 4.19 1.52 1.80
N ALA A 61 4.04 0.71 2.85
CA ALA A 61 4.54 -0.65 2.87
C ALA A 61 3.68 -1.56 1.96
N VAL A 62 4.31 -2.60 1.39
CA VAL A 62 3.63 -3.62 0.58
C VAL A 62 3.89 -5.01 1.16
N GLY A 63 2.84 -5.79 1.38
CA GLY A 63 2.92 -7.12 1.99
C GLY A 63 2.20 -8.20 1.18
N GLY A 64 2.65 -9.45 1.30
CA GLY A 64 1.91 -10.62 0.82
C GLY A 64 0.63 -10.83 1.64
N GLN A 65 -0.38 -11.46 1.04
CA GLN A 65 -1.60 -11.87 1.75
C GLN A 65 -1.44 -13.22 2.46
N ASP A 66 -0.42 -14.00 2.11
CA ASP A 66 -0.07 -15.31 2.66
C ASP A 66 1.44 -15.57 2.50
N CYS A 67 1.98 -16.64 3.13
CA CYS A 67 3.41 -17.00 3.12
C CYS A 67 3.73 -18.45 2.76
#